data_AF-A0A176Z134-F1
#
_entry.id   AF-A0A176Z134-F1
#
_cell.length_a   1.000
_cell.length_b   1.000
_cell.length_c   1.000
_cell.angle_alpha   90.00
_cell.angle_beta   90.00
_cell.angle_gamma   90.00
#
_symmetry.space_group_name_H-M   'P 1'
#
loop_
_entity.id
_entity.type
_entity.pdbx_description
1 polymer ?
#
loop_
_entity_poly.entity_id
_entity_poly.type
_entity_poly.pdbx_seq_one_letter_code
_entity_poly.pdbx_strand_id
1 'polypeptide(L)'
;MPTQLFRGIAVFSLVSFHVAACFAAEVLDTDALYETLRKSTYADLQQFKEAAEKERQRKIRDKVPPLTAERAAEGDSAIAFVLYNKTMIYVACAEALANNPPQQRGEDALKECVSAKGIQFNKYLKLTEYADTLGSKKFAICEIKARDFQRESRFPPYDFLRDPRGPKLLDFGVMNECLMSELR
;
A
#
# COMPACT_ATOMS: atom_id res chain seq x y z
N MET A 1 9.93 15.62 7.49
CA MET A 1 9.45 16.47 6.37
C MET A 1 9.67 15.72 5.04
N PRO A 2 8.64 14.97 4.56
CA PRO A 2 8.66 14.23 3.28
C PRO A 2 7.67 14.78 2.23
N THR A 3 7.13 15.98 2.39
CA THR A 3 5.99 16.51 1.61
C THR A 3 6.27 16.79 0.13
N GLN A 4 7.54 16.89 -0.29
CA GLN A 4 7.87 17.03 -1.71
C GLN A 4 7.96 15.71 -2.47
N LEU A 5 8.12 14.57 -1.78
CA LEU A 5 8.18 13.26 -2.45
C LEU A 5 6.80 12.83 -2.96
N PHE A 6 5.74 13.13 -2.19
CA PHE A 6 4.36 12.79 -2.54
C PHE A 6 3.82 13.62 -3.71
N ARG A 7 4.29 14.86 -3.88
CA ARG A 7 3.88 15.71 -5.03
C ARG A 7 4.35 15.16 -6.38
N GLY A 8 5.43 14.36 -6.40
CA GLY A 8 5.88 13.66 -7.61
C GLY A 8 5.15 12.34 -7.87
N ILE A 9 4.53 11.74 -6.84
CA ILE A 9 3.79 10.47 -6.93
C ILE A 9 2.30 10.72 -7.28
N ALA A 10 1.82 11.96 -7.16
CA ALA A 10 0.48 12.40 -7.55
C ALA A 10 0.15 12.30 -9.07
N VAL A 11 1.05 11.75 -9.90
CA VAL A 11 0.83 11.59 -11.37
C VAL A 11 0.75 10.13 -11.82
N PHE A 12 0.83 9.14 -10.93
CA PHE A 12 0.40 7.77 -11.26
C PHE A 12 -1.03 7.51 -10.79
N SER A 13 -1.95 8.33 -11.32
CA SER A 13 -3.29 7.81 -11.61
C SER A 13 -3.13 6.49 -12.36
N LEU A 14 -3.85 5.46 -11.90
CA LEU A 14 -3.97 4.13 -12.53
C LEU A 14 -2.84 3.13 -12.22
N VAL A 15 -2.63 2.77 -10.95
CA VAL A 15 -2.38 1.34 -10.65
C VAL A 15 -3.73 0.65 -10.49
N SER A 16 -4.46 0.61 -11.61
CA SER A 16 -5.64 -0.24 -11.78
C SER A 16 -5.14 -1.68 -11.74
N PHE A 17 -5.22 -2.30 -10.57
CA PHE A 17 -5.04 -3.73 -10.45
C PHE A 17 -6.17 -4.39 -11.24
N HIS A 18 -5.88 -4.78 -12.47
CA HIS A 18 -6.59 -5.90 -13.05
C HIS A 18 -5.94 -7.15 -12.44
N VAL A 19 -6.23 -7.44 -11.17
CA VAL A 19 -6.25 -8.85 -10.77
C VAL A 19 -7.47 -9.40 -11.48
N ALA A 20 -7.32 -9.69 -12.78
CA ALA A 20 -8.22 -10.60 -13.48
C ALA A 20 -7.92 -11.96 -12.88
N ALA A 21 -8.38 -12.14 -11.64
CA ALA A 21 -8.30 -13.37 -10.94
C ALA A 21 -9.34 -14.23 -11.66
N CYS A 22 -8.89 -14.94 -12.69
CA CYS A 22 -9.71 -15.82 -13.51
C CYS A 22 -10.06 -17.05 -12.65
N PHE A 23 -10.82 -16.83 -11.58
CA PHE A 23 -11.33 -17.87 -10.70
C PHE A 23 -12.63 -18.35 -11.31
N ALA A 24 -12.56 -19.36 -12.17
CA ALA A 24 -13.73 -20.08 -12.66
C ALA A 24 -14.40 -20.94 -11.54
N ALA A 25 -13.98 -20.82 -10.29
CA ALA A 25 -14.43 -21.63 -9.17
C ALA A 25 -15.33 -20.82 -8.22
N GLU A 26 -16.44 -21.43 -7.79
CA GLU A 26 -17.39 -20.88 -6.79
C GLU A 26 -16.77 -20.69 -5.39
N VAL A 27 -15.53 -21.17 -5.19
CA VAL A 27 -14.80 -21.11 -3.91
C VAL A 27 -13.44 -20.46 -4.14
N LEU A 28 -13.15 -19.45 -3.34
CA LEU A 28 -11.86 -18.75 -3.32
C LEU A 28 -10.72 -19.70 -2.91
N ASP A 29 -9.80 -19.98 -3.83
CA ASP A 29 -8.53 -20.63 -3.54
C ASP A 29 -7.52 -19.59 -3.01
N THR A 30 -7.28 -19.62 -1.71
CA THR A 30 -6.40 -18.65 -1.02
C THR A 30 -4.94 -18.78 -1.43
N ASP A 31 -4.47 -19.99 -1.74
CA ASP A 31 -3.06 -20.22 -2.11
C ASP A 31 -2.80 -19.70 -3.53
N ALA A 32 -3.72 -19.99 -4.46
CA ALA A 32 -3.67 -19.43 -5.81
C ALA A 32 -3.77 -17.90 -5.80
N LEU A 33 -4.59 -17.33 -4.92
CA LEU A 33 -4.67 -15.88 -4.72
C LEU A 33 -3.33 -15.33 -4.22
N TYR A 34 -2.71 -15.95 -3.21
CA TYR A 34 -1.45 -15.48 -2.65
C TYR A 34 -0.30 -15.52 -3.67
N GLU A 35 -0.19 -16.58 -4.47
CA GLU A 35 0.81 -16.62 -5.53
C GLU A 35 0.55 -15.59 -6.63
N THR A 36 -0.71 -15.35 -6.98
CA THR A 36 -1.09 -14.32 -7.95
C THR A 36 -0.72 -12.93 -7.44
N LEU A 37 -1.05 -12.63 -6.17
CA LEU A 37 -0.69 -11.36 -5.53
C LEU A 37 0.82 -11.20 -5.39
N ARG A 38 1.56 -12.26 -5.05
CA ARG A 38 3.03 -12.25 -4.99
C ARG A 38 3.65 -11.85 -6.32
N LYS A 39 3.23 -12.50 -7.41
CA LYS A 39 3.74 -12.23 -8.76
C LYS A 39 3.39 -10.83 -9.23
N SER A 40 2.13 -10.40 -9.07
CA SER A 40 1.69 -9.07 -9.50
C SER A 40 2.37 -7.96 -8.71
N THR A 41 2.46 -8.09 -7.38
CA THR A 41 3.11 -7.08 -6.53
C THR A 41 4.60 -6.97 -6.82
N TYR A 42 5.27 -8.10 -7.13
CA TYR A 42 6.67 -8.07 -7.55
C TYR A 42 6.84 -7.36 -8.90
N ALA A 43 5.96 -7.66 -9.88
CA ALA A 43 5.99 -7.00 -11.17
C ALA A 43 5.78 -5.48 -11.05
N ASP A 44 4.81 -5.06 -10.24
CA ASP A 44 4.56 -3.64 -9.95
C ASP A 44 5.81 -2.97 -9.35
N LEU A 45 6.47 -3.61 -8.38
CA LEU A 45 7.70 -3.08 -7.78
C LEU A 45 8.80 -2.89 -8.82
N GLN A 46 8.99 -3.84 -9.74
CA GLN A 46 9.99 -3.70 -10.81
C GLN A 46 9.63 -2.56 -11.77
N GLN A 47 8.36 -2.46 -12.17
CA GLN A 47 7.90 -1.37 -13.02
C GLN A 47 8.12 0.00 -12.37
N PHE A 48 7.88 0.13 -11.06
CA PHE A 48 8.18 1.35 -10.32
C PHE A 48 9.67 1.68 -10.30
N LYS A 49 10.53 0.69 -10.07
CA LYS A 49 11.99 0.88 -10.09
C LYS A 49 12.48 1.33 -11.46
N GLU A 50 11.99 0.71 -12.53
CA GLU A 50 12.31 1.09 -13.91
C GLU A 50 11.84 2.51 -14.23
N ALA A 51 10.63 2.89 -13.82
CA ALA A 51 10.11 4.24 -14.02
C ALA A 51 10.93 5.29 -13.24
N ALA A 52 11.31 4.98 -11.99
CA ALA A 52 12.16 5.84 -11.18
C ALA A 52 13.55 6.02 -11.81
N GLU A 53 14.13 4.96 -12.38
CA GLU A 53 15.41 5.05 -13.08
C GLU A 53 15.29 5.87 -14.37
N LYS A 54 14.25 5.66 -15.18
CA LYS A 54 13.99 6.48 -16.38
C LYS A 54 13.84 7.96 -16.02
N GLU A 55 13.13 8.28 -14.95
CA GLU A 55 12.97 9.65 -14.47
C GLU A 55 14.29 10.25 -13.97
N ARG A 56 15.12 9.44 -13.29
CA ARG A 56 16.47 9.86 -12.87
C ARG A 56 17.33 10.20 -14.08
N GLN A 57 17.36 9.35 -15.10
CA GLN A 57 18.08 9.60 -16.35
C GLN A 57 17.56 10.86 -17.06
N ARG A 58 16.23 11.06 -17.07
CA ARG A 58 15.59 12.28 -17.60
C ARG A 58 16.12 13.54 -16.89
N LYS A 59 16.11 13.54 -15.55
CA LYS A 59 16.58 14.66 -14.73
C LYS A 59 18.06 14.96 -14.93
N ILE A 60 18.91 13.92 -15.05
CA ILE A 60 20.34 14.07 -15.36
C ILE A 60 20.52 14.77 -16.71
N ARG A 61 19.81 14.32 -17.75
CA ARG A 61 19.83 14.94 -19.08
C ARG A 61 19.36 16.39 -19.05
N ASP A 62 18.31 16.67 -18.27
CA ASP A 62 17.72 18.00 -18.13
C ASP A 62 18.52 18.90 -17.15
N LYS A 63 19.70 18.46 -16.69
CA LYS A 63 20.59 19.16 -15.73
C LYS A 63 19.91 19.53 -14.41
N VAL A 64 18.89 18.78 -14.02
CA VAL A 64 18.24 18.89 -12.71
C VAL A 64 19.13 18.18 -11.68
N PRO A 65 19.42 18.79 -10.52
CA PRO A 65 20.20 18.15 -9.47
C PRO A 65 19.63 16.77 -9.11
N PRO A 66 20.47 15.73 -9.02
CA PRO A 66 20.00 14.41 -8.59
C PRO A 66 19.49 14.49 -7.15
N LEU A 67 18.52 13.63 -6.83
CA LEU A 67 18.10 13.44 -5.45
C LEU A 67 19.28 12.92 -4.61
N THR A 68 19.35 13.32 -3.35
CA THR A 68 20.29 12.71 -2.40
C THR A 68 19.96 11.21 -2.24
N ALA A 69 20.96 10.41 -1.89
CA ALA A 69 20.77 8.98 -1.64
C ALA A 69 19.68 8.72 -0.57
N GLU A 70 19.62 9.58 0.45
CA GLU A 70 18.60 9.53 1.50
C GLU A 70 17.18 9.76 0.93
N ARG A 71 16.99 10.76 0.08
CA ARG A 71 15.68 11.03 -0.55
C ARG A 71 15.26 9.93 -1.53
N ALA A 72 16.22 9.33 -2.23
CA ALA A 72 15.94 8.17 -3.07
C ALA A 72 15.48 6.97 -2.23
N ALA A 73 16.18 6.67 -1.13
CA ALA A 73 15.82 5.60 -0.21
C ALA A 73 14.45 5.83 0.47
N GLU A 74 14.11 7.08 0.82
CA GLU A 74 12.75 7.43 1.29
C GLU A 74 11.67 7.08 0.25
N GLY A 75 11.95 7.29 -1.03
CA GLY A 75 11.02 6.97 -2.12
C GLY A 75 10.81 5.48 -2.31
N ASP A 76 11.91 4.72 -2.32
CA ASP A 76 11.85 3.26 -2.45
C ASP A 76 11.06 2.64 -1.28
N SER A 77 11.30 3.13 -0.06
CA SER A 77 10.55 2.74 1.14
C SER A 77 9.06 3.10 1.05
N ALA A 78 8.73 4.29 0.53
CA ALA A 78 7.33 4.70 0.37
C ALA A 78 6.58 3.82 -0.65
N ILE A 79 7.24 3.45 -1.76
CA ILE A 79 6.68 2.53 -2.76
C ILE A 79 6.46 1.15 -2.14
N ALA A 80 7.46 0.62 -1.43
CA ALA A 80 7.35 -0.66 -0.72
C ALA A 80 6.20 -0.64 0.30
N PHE A 81 6.06 0.44 1.07
CA PHE A 81 4.96 0.62 2.02
C PHE A 81 3.59 0.59 1.33
N VAL A 82 3.43 1.32 0.22
CA VAL A 82 2.17 1.37 -0.55
C VAL A 82 1.81 0.00 -1.09
N LEU A 83 2.77 -0.68 -1.74
CA LEU A 83 2.56 -2.01 -2.29
C LEU A 83 2.23 -3.02 -1.19
N TYR A 84 2.97 -3.00 -0.08
CA TYR A 84 2.76 -3.91 1.03
C TYR A 84 1.36 -3.78 1.62
N ASN A 85 0.94 -2.56 1.95
CA ASN A 85 -0.38 -2.33 2.53
C ASN A 85 -1.51 -2.63 1.54
N LYS A 86 -1.33 -2.31 0.26
CA LYS A 86 -2.32 -2.63 -0.77
C LYS A 86 -2.50 -4.14 -0.91
N THR A 87 -1.42 -4.89 -0.96
CA THR A 87 -1.49 -6.34 -1.07
C THR A 87 -2.09 -6.98 0.18
N MET A 88 -1.78 -6.44 1.36
CA MET A 88 -2.38 -6.89 2.62
C MET A 88 -3.89 -6.61 2.72
N ILE A 89 -4.41 -5.59 2.02
CA ILE A 89 -5.86 -5.38 1.93
C ILE A 89 -6.53 -6.58 1.23
N TYR A 90 -5.97 -7.06 0.12
CA TYR A 90 -6.51 -8.23 -0.58
C TYR A 90 -6.45 -9.49 0.27
N VAL A 91 -5.31 -9.74 0.91
CA VAL A 91 -5.12 -10.87 1.84
C VAL A 91 -6.15 -10.83 2.96
N ALA A 92 -6.24 -9.70 3.67
CA ALA A 92 -7.15 -9.56 4.80
C ALA A 92 -8.62 -9.75 4.41
N CYS A 93 -9.00 -9.30 3.21
CA CYS A 93 -10.35 -9.53 2.69
C CYS A 93 -10.59 -11.00 2.32
N ALA A 94 -9.63 -11.66 1.68
CA ALA A 94 -9.71 -13.08 1.36
C ALA A 94 -9.84 -13.95 2.62
N GLU A 95 -9.03 -13.69 3.64
CA GLU A 95 -9.09 -14.38 4.94
C GLU A 95 -10.43 -14.14 5.65
N ALA A 96 -10.95 -12.91 5.61
CA ALA A 96 -12.26 -12.61 6.19
C ALA A 96 -13.37 -13.41 5.50
N LEU A 97 -13.34 -13.50 4.17
CA LEU A 97 -14.31 -14.25 3.39
C LEU A 97 -14.17 -15.75 3.54
N ALA A 98 -12.96 -16.29 3.77
CA ALA A 98 -12.75 -17.71 4.00
C ALA A 98 -13.56 -18.24 5.20
N ASN A 99 -13.90 -17.38 6.16
CA ASN A 99 -14.73 -17.71 7.32
C ASN A 99 -16.25 -17.60 7.04
N ASN A 100 -16.68 -17.01 5.93
CA ASN A 100 -18.09 -16.85 5.57
C ASN A 100 -18.67 -18.16 4.98
N PRO A 101 -20.00 -18.30 4.89
CA PRO A 101 -20.63 -19.38 4.12
C PRO A 101 -20.18 -19.38 2.65
N PRO A 102 -20.05 -20.54 1.96
CA PRO A 102 -19.58 -20.61 0.57
C PRO A 102 -20.28 -19.65 -0.41
N GLN A 103 -21.58 -19.43 -0.24
CA GLN A 103 -22.38 -18.53 -1.07
C GLN A 103 -21.97 -17.06 -0.96
N GLN A 104 -21.18 -16.71 0.04
CA GLN A 104 -20.67 -15.36 0.31
C GLN A 104 -19.16 -15.24 0.03
N ARG A 105 -18.51 -16.28 -0.52
CA ARG A 105 -17.07 -16.30 -0.84
C ARG A 105 -16.76 -15.90 -2.29
N GLY A 106 -17.74 -15.33 -2.99
CA GLY A 106 -17.60 -14.94 -4.39
C GLY A 106 -16.63 -13.78 -4.62
N GLU A 107 -16.19 -13.64 -5.87
CA GLU A 107 -15.28 -12.58 -6.32
C GLU A 107 -15.85 -11.18 -6.02
N ASP A 108 -17.17 -10.99 -6.13
CA ASP A 108 -17.82 -9.71 -5.87
C ASP A 108 -17.70 -9.30 -4.39
N ALA A 109 -17.82 -10.25 -3.45
CA ALA A 109 -17.62 -9.98 -2.03
C ALA A 109 -16.16 -9.59 -1.72
N LEU A 110 -15.20 -10.21 -2.43
CA LEU A 110 -13.79 -9.84 -2.34
C LEU A 110 -13.56 -8.42 -2.86
N LYS A 111 -14.11 -8.09 -4.03
CA LYS A 111 -14.03 -6.74 -4.62
C LYS A 111 -14.65 -5.69 -3.72
N GLU A 112 -15.81 -5.99 -3.11
CA GLU A 112 -16.48 -5.09 -2.19
C GLU A 112 -15.61 -4.80 -0.96
N CYS A 113 -15.09 -5.85 -0.31
CA CYS A 113 -14.20 -5.69 0.85
C CYS A 113 -12.94 -4.89 0.50
N VAL A 114 -12.29 -5.23 -0.62
CA VAL A 114 -11.08 -4.55 -1.09
C VAL A 114 -11.37 -3.09 -1.40
N SER A 115 -12.50 -2.79 -2.05
CA SER A 115 -12.93 -1.43 -2.36
C SER A 115 -13.13 -0.60 -1.09
N ALA A 116 -13.85 -1.14 -0.09
CA ALA A 116 -14.10 -0.47 1.18
C ALA A 116 -12.80 -0.12 1.92
N LYS A 117 -11.87 -1.08 2.02
CA LYS A 117 -10.54 -0.83 2.62
C LYS A 117 -9.67 0.09 1.76
N GLY A 118 -9.79 0.00 0.43
CA GLY A 118 -9.11 0.88 -0.52
C GLY A 118 -9.51 2.34 -0.39
N ILE A 119 -10.78 2.63 -0.08
CA ILE A 119 -11.25 3.99 0.23
C ILE A 119 -10.51 4.56 1.45
N GLN A 120 -10.37 3.77 2.52
CA GLN A 120 -9.64 4.20 3.73
C GLN A 120 -8.16 4.43 3.44
N PHE A 121 -7.54 3.53 2.67
CA PHE A 121 -6.16 3.68 2.24
C PHE A 121 -5.96 4.97 1.42
N ASN A 122 -6.82 5.23 0.44
CA ASN A 122 -6.75 6.45 -0.37
C ASN A 122 -6.98 7.72 0.46
N LYS A 123 -7.88 7.68 1.45
CA LYS A 123 -8.09 8.79 2.37
C LYS A 123 -6.82 9.06 3.20
N TYR A 124 -6.15 8.02 3.67
CA TYR A 124 -4.87 8.16 4.36
C TYR A 124 -3.81 8.80 3.46
N LEU A 125 -3.65 8.32 2.21
CA LEU A 125 -2.70 8.89 1.26
C LEU A 125 -2.95 10.39 1.05
N LYS A 126 -4.21 10.80 0.90
CA LYS A 126 -4.56 12.23 0.82
C LYS A 126 -4.19 13.00 2.09
N LEU A 127 -4.42 12.44 3.28
CA LEU A 127 -4.04 13.10 4.54
C LEU A 127 -2.52 13.29 4.66
N THR A 128 -1.70 12.40 4.08
CA THR A 128 -0.23 12.57 4.08
C THR A 128 0.22 13.81 3.29
N GLU A 129 -0.58 14.31 2.34
CA GLU A 129 -0.30 15.58 1.64
C GLU A 129 -0.40 16.78 2.59
N TYR A 130 -1.18 16.65 3.67
CA TYR A 130 -1.35 17.65 4.72
C TYR A 130 -0.52 17.33 5.98
N ALA A 131 0.48 16.46 5.87
CA ALA A 131 1.27 16.01 7.01
C ALA A 131 1.97 17.14 7.77
N ASP A 132 2.41 18.18 7.04
CA ASP A 132 3.05 19.36 7.65
C ASP A 132 2.05 20.15 8.52
N THR A 133 0.77 20.17 8.17
CA THR A 133 -0.30 20.87 8.92
C THR A 133 -0.73 20.08 10.17
N LEU A 134 -0.83 18.77 10.04
CA LEU A 134 -1.28 17.87 11.12
C LEU A 134 -0.19 17.60 12.18
N GLY A 135 1.07 17.85 11.83
CA GLY A 135 2.22 17.69 12.71
C GLY A 135 2.78 16.27 12.77
N SER A 136 4.11 16.15 12.73
CA SER A 136 4.83 14.86 12.71
C SER A 136 4.54 13.99 13.94
N LYS A 137 4.36 14.60 15.11
CA LYS A 137 4.06 13.88 16.36
C LYS A 137 2.71 13.16 16.30
N LYS A 138 1.69 13.79 15.73
CA LYS A 138 0.35 13.20 15.61
C LYS A 138 0.35 12.01 14.68
N PHE A 139 1.01 12.14 13.52
CA PHE A 139 1.23 11.04 12.60
C PHE A 139 1.89 9.84 13.28
N ALA A 140 2.99 10.05 14.01
CA ALA A 140 3.67 8.97 14.70
C ALA A 140 2.78 8.27 15.74
N ILE A 141 2.00 9.04 16.53
CA ILE A 141 1.07 8.47 17.51
C ILE A 141 -0.03 7.65 16.83
N CYS A 142 -0.63 8.18 15.78
CA CYS A 142 -1.70 7.49 15.05
C CYS A 142 -1.19 6.25 14.33
N GLU A 143 0.01 6.31 13.76
CA GLU A 143 0.65 5.18 13.11
C GLU A 143 0.89 4.03 14.10
N ILE A 144 1.39 4.32 15.31
CA ILE A 144 1.56 3.29 16.35
C ILE A 144 0.23 2.65 16.74
N LYS A 145 -0.84 3.45 16.87
CA LYS A 145 -2.18 2.95 17.22
C LYS A 145 -2.79 2.09 16.12
N ALA A 146 -2.55 2.45 14.86
CA ALA A 146 -3.10 1.77 13.70
C ALA A 146 -2.30 0.52 13.29
N ARG A 147 -1.10 0.32 13.84
CA ARG A 147 -0.21 -0.75 13.39
C ARG A 147 -0.70 -2.13 13.81
N ASP A 148 -0.87 -3.04 12.85
CA ASP A 148 -1.27 -4.43 13.08
C ASP A 148 -0.03 -5.34 13.21
N PHE A 149 0.60 -5.28 14.38
CA PHE A 149 1.78 -6.10 14.69
C PHE A 149 1.53 -7.61 14.57
N GLN A 150 0.31 -8.06 14.87
CA GLN A 150 -0.02 -9.48 14.83
C GLN A 150 -0.03 -10.01 13.41
N ARG A 151 -0.58 -9.27 12.44
CA ARG A 151 -0.53 -9.65 11.03
C ARG A 151 0.86 -9.48 10.44
N GLU A 152 1.62 -8.45 10.82
CA GLU A 152 3.02 -8.28 10.40
C GLU A 152 3.88 -9.52 10.74
N SER A 153 3.69 -10.09 11.93
CA SER A 153 4.46 -11.28 12.35
C SER A 153 4.12 -12.58 11.62
N ARG A 154 2.93 -12.67 11.01
CA ARG A 154 2.38 -13.92 10.46
C ARG A 154 2.61 -14.11 8.97
N PHE A 155 3.04 -13.08 8.24
CA PHE A 155 2.88 -13.06 6.78
C PHE A 155 4.18 -12.96 5.96
N PRO A 156 4.84 -14.10 5.66
CA PRO A 156 5.73 -14.28 4.51
C PRO A 156 4.90 -14.77 3.31
N PRO A 157 4.75 -13.96 2.25
CA PRO A 157 5.64 -14.18 1.09
C PRO A 157 6.15 -12.90 0.43
N TYR A 158 5.97 -11.75 1.07
CA TYR A 158 6.38 -10.43 0.57
C TYR A 158 7.70 -9.97 1.20
N ASP A 159 8.64 -10.89 1.41
CA ASP A 159 9.96 -10.56 1.97
C ASP A 159 10.69 -9.51 1.12
N PHE A 160 10.40 -9.47 -0.19
CA PHE A 160 10.91 -8.45 -1.12
C PHE A 160 10.34 -7.03 -0.87
N LEU A 161 9.29 -6.90 -0.06
CA LEU A 161 8.75 -5.63 0.42
C LEU A 161 9.21 -5.32 1.84
N ARG A 162 10.06 -6.16 2.46
CA ARG A 162 10.63 -5.85 3.78
C ARG A 162 11.60 -4.68 3.68
N ASP A 163 11.15 -3.54 4.18
CA ASP A 163 12.01 -2.42 4.54
C ASP A 163 12.81 -2.78 5.83
N PRO A 164 14.12 -2.47 5.93
CA PRO A 164 14.88 -2.55 7.18
C PRO A 164 14.29 -1.72 8.33
N ARG A 165 13.54 -0.66 8.01
CA ARG A 165 12.74 0.15 8.96
C ARG A 165 11.36 -0.45 9.22
N GLY A 166 11.09 -1.62 8.64
CA GLY A 166 9.86 -2.41 8.69
C GLY A 166 8.81 -1.89 7.70
N PRO A 167 8.29 -2.73 6.78
CA PRO A 167 7.02 -2.40 6.16
C PRO A 167 5.97 -2.40 7.27
N LYS A 168 5.28 -1.29 7.45
CA LYS A 168 4.28 -1.15 8.52
C LYS A 168 2.92 -1.47 7.95
N LEU A 169 2.25 -2.46 8.51
CA LEU A 169 0.86 -2.74 8.18
C LEU A 169 -0.03 -1.87 9.04
N LEU A 170 -0.84 -1.02 8.40
CA LEU A 170 -1.73 -0.11 9.11
C LEU A 170 -3.20 -0.48 8.88
N ASP A 171 -3.99 -0.42 9.93
CA ASP A 171 -5.43 -0.24 9.83
C ASP A 171 -5.72 1.22 9.45
N PHE A 172 -6.00 1.44 8.17
CA PHE A 172 -6.27 2.79 7.67
C PHE A 172 -7.55 3.41 8.22
N GLY A 173 -8.52 2.62 8.69
CA GLY A 173 -9.69 3.15 9.39
C GLY A 173 -9.28 3.81 10.70
N VAL A 174 -8.56 3.06 11.55
CA VAL A 174 -8.01 3.55 12.82
C VAL A 174 -7.08 4.75 12.60
N MET A 175 -6.23 4.68 11.57
CA MET A 175 -5.32 5.78 11.22
C MET A 175 -6.09 7.05 10.86
N ASN A 176 -7.09 6.95 9.98
CA ASN A 176 -7.91 8.09 9.55
C ASN A 176 -8.70 8.68 10.71
N GLU A 177 -9.30 7.84 11.55
CA GLU A 177 -10.03 8.31 12.74
C GLU A 177 -9.11 9.07 13.71
N CYS A 178 -7.94 8.52 13.99
CA CYS A 178 -6.96 9.16 14.87
C CYS A 178 -6.44 10.50 14.31
N LEU A 179 -6.14 10.56 13.00
CA LEU A 179 -5.68 11.80 12.39
C LEU A 179 -6.77 12.90 12.44
N MET A 180 -8.04 12.51 12.35
CA MET A 180 -9.18 13.42 12.31
C MET A 180 -9.76 13.77 13.71
N SER A 181 -9.38 13.08 14.77
CA SER A 181 -10.03 13.17 16.09
C SER A 181 -9.87 14.51 16.84
N GLU A 182 -9.09 15.47 16.32
CA GLU A 182 -8.87 16.79 16.94
C GLU A 182 -9.06 17.95 15.95
N LEU A 183 -9.73 17.72 14.82
CA LEU A 183 -10.24 18.79 13.95
C LEU A 183 -11.64 19.27 14.41
N ARG A 184 -12.02 18.96 15.65
CA ARG A 184 -13.27 19.37 16.29
C ARG A 184 -12.96 20.29 17.46
#